data_AF-A0A7C1L0Y5-F1
#
_entry.id   AF-A0A7C1L0Y5-F1
#
_cell.length_a   1.000
_cell.length_b   1.000
_cell.length_c   1.000
_cell.angle_alpha   90.00
_cell.angle_beta   90.00
_cell.angle_gamma   90.00
#
_symmetry.space_group_name_H-M   'P 1'
#
loop_
_entity.id
_entity.type
_entity.pdbx_description
1 polymer ?
#
loop_
_entity_poly.entity_id
_entity_poly.type
_entity_poly.pdbx_seq_one_letter_code
_entity_poly.pdbx_strand_id
1 'polypeptide(L)' 'TVSVLKDGIHKAGKHSITWNAIGMPSGIYFYTLKADGFTETKKILLLK' A
#
# COMPACT_ATOMS: atom_id res chain seq x y z
N THR A 1 -4.52 9.10 8.96
CA THR A 1 -3.12 9.51 8.71
C THR A 1 -2.58 8.69 7.55
N VAL A 2 -1.68 9.23 6.75
CA VAL A 2 -1.04 8.49 5.64
C VAL A 2 0.23 7.83 6.14
N SER A 3 0.47 6.59 5.74
CA SER A 3 1.69 5.84 6.08
C SER A 3 2.36 5.32 4.81
N VAL A 4 3.68 5.44 4.76
CA VAL A 4 4.50 4.92 3.65
C VAL A 4 4.94 3.50 4.00
N LEU A 5 4.50 2.51 3.21
CA LEU A 5 4.85 1.10 3.42
C LEU A 5 6.21 0.73 2.80
N LYS A 6 6.56 1.40 1.69
CA LYS A 6 7.82 1.20 1.00
C LYS A 6 8.13 2.44 0.15
N ASP A 7 9.39 2.84 0.13
CA ASP A 7 9.90 3.97 -0.65
C ASP A 7 11.28 3.67 -1.24
N GLY A 8 11.65 4.43 -2.27
CA GLY A 8 12.93 4.37 -2.96
C GLY A 8 12.91 3.64 -4.30
N ILE A 9 14.09 3.59 -4.94
CA ILE A 9 14.27 2.94 -6.23
C ILE A 9 14.34 1.43 -6.02
N HIS A 10 13.51 0.69 -6.76
CA HIS A 10 13.51 -0.77 -6.78
C HIS A 10 13.80 -1.27 -8.19
N LYS A 11 14.61 -2.32 -8.28
CA LYS A 11 14.89 -2.98 -9.56
C LYS A 11 13.58 -3.50 -10.17
N ALA A 12 13.50 -3.52 -11.49
CA ALA A 12 12.39 -4.13 -12.19
C ALA A 12 12.21 -5.60 -11.75
N GLY A 13 10.95 -6.01 -11.56
CA GLY A 13 10.62 -7.34 -11.06
C GLY A 13 9.37 -7.33 -10.17
N LYS A 14 9.07 -8.49 -9.59
CA LYS A 14 7.96 -8.63 -8.64
C LYS A 14 8.41 -8.24 -7.25
N HIS A 15 7.62 -7.40 -6.59
CA HIS A 15 7.83 -6.99 -5.20
C HIS A 15 6.60 -7.34 -4.38
N SER A 16 6.81 -7.81 -3.16
CA SER A 16 5.74 -8.08 -2.20
C SER A 16 5.99 -7.26 -0.94
N ILE A 17 4.96 -6.57 -0.47
CA ILE A 17 5.01 -5.72 0.72
C ILE A 17 3.86 -6.15 1.63
N THR A 18 4.15 -6.37 2.91
CA THR A 18 3.15 -6.67 3.92
C THR A 18 2.78 -5.40 4.66
N TRP A 19 1.49 -5.06 4.66
CA TRP A 19 0.95 -4.02 5.53
C TRP A 19 0.56 -4.64 6.87
N ASN A 20 1.22 -4.21 7.95
CA ASN A 20 0.82 -4.58 9.31
C ASN A 20 -0.36 -3.68 9.76
N ALA A 21 -1.56 -4.22 9.71
CA ALA A 21 -2.80 -3.52 10.08
C ALA A 21 -3.15 -3.64 11.59
N ILE A 22 -2.22 -4.09 12.45
CA ILE A 22 -2.45 -4.19 13.90
C ILE A 22 -2.85 -2.83 14.47
N GLY A 23 -3.95 -2.81 15.23
CA GLY A 23 -4.47 -1.60 15.86
C GLY A 23 -5.30 -0.70 14.93
N MET A 24 -5.47 -1.08 13.66
CA MET A 24 -6.30 -0.32 12.72
C MET A 24 -7.77 -0.78 12.77
N PRO A 25 -8.74 0.14 12.75
CA PRO A 25 -10.16 -0.22 12.78
C PRO A 25 -10.59 -0.93 11.49
N SER A 26 -11.59 -1.81 11.57
CA SER A 26 -12.23 -2.36 10.37
C SER A 26 -12.79 -1.24 9.49
N GLY A 27 -12.69 -1.40 8.17
CA GLY A 27 -13.16 -0.37 7.25
C GLY A 27 -12.47 -0.43 5.88
N ILE A 28 -12.77 0.58 5.06
CA ILE A 28 -12.19 0.73 3.74
C ILE A 28 -10.92 1.56 3.83
N TYR A 29 -9.83 1.03 3.32
CA TYR A 29 -8.54 1.68 3.20
C TYR A 29 -8.17 1.84 1.74
N PHE A 30 -7.44 2.91 1.44
CA PHE A 30 -6.90 3.14 0.11
C PHE A 30 -5.39 3.06 0.17
N TYR A 31 -4.79 2.44 -0.83
CA TYR A 31 -3.35 2.47 -1.04
C TYR A 31 -3.05 2.92 -2.47
N THR A 32 -1.94 3.63 -2.62
CA THR A 32 -1.49 4.15 -3.91
C THR A 32 -0.11 3.57 -4.20
N LEU A 33 0.02 2.96 -5.37
CA LEU A 33 1.29 2.53 -5.95
C LEU A 33 1.77 3.65 -6.88
N LYS A 34 3.00 4.10 -6.66
CA LYS A 34 3.67 5.09 -7.52
C LYS A 34 4.96 4.48 -8.03
N ALA A 35 5.12 4.48 -9.35
CA ALA A 35 6.35 4.15 -10.05
C ALA A 35 6.52 5.16 -11.19
N ASP A 36 7.68 5.18 -11.85
CA ASP A 36 7.99 6.21 -12.84
C ASP A 36 6.90 6.33 -13.93
N GLY A 37 6.23 7.49 -14.00
CA GLY A 37 5.07 7.73 -14.88
C GLY A 37 3.79 6.92 -14.59
N PHE A 38 3.77 6.07 -13.57
CA PHE A 38 2.65 5.19 -13.22
C PHE A 38 2.09 5.53 -11.83
N THR A 39 0.78 5.69 -11.74
CA THR A 39 0.08 5.84 -10.46
C THR A 39 -1.21 5.05 -10.49
N GLU A 40 -1.37 4.16 -9.52
CA GLU A 40 -2.58 3.37 -9.37
C GLU A 40 -3.04 3.38 -7.92
N THR A 41 -4.32 3.70 -7.71
CA THR A 41 -4.94 3.65 -6.38
C THR A 41 -5.93 2.50 -6.33
N LYS A 42 -5.83 1.70 -5.27
CA LYS A 42 -6.72 0.55 -5.02
C LYS A 42 -7.31 0.66 -3.62
N LYS A 43 -8.47 0.04 -3.43
CA LYS A 43 -9.14 -0.05 -2.12
C LYS A 43 -8.98 -1.45 -1.51
N ILE A 44 -8.89 -1.51 -0.20
CA ILE A 44 -8.85 -2.73 0.61
C ILE A 44 -9.97 -2.63 1.64
N LEU A 45 -10.67 -3.74 1.87
CA LEU A 45 -11.58 -3.88 2.99
C LEU A 45 -10.85 -4.60 4.12
N LEU A 46 -10.60 -3.91 5.23
CA LEU A 46 -10.07 -4.52 6.45
C LEU A 46 -11.24 -5.04 7.28
N LEU A 47 -11.30 -6.37 7.40
CA LEU A 47 -12.23 -7.08 8.28
C LEU A 47 -11.47 -7.53 9.53
N LYS A 48 -12.16 -7.57 10.66
CA LYS A 48 -11.63 -8.08 11.93
C LYS A 48 -12.02 -9.54 12.11
#